data_AF-A0A164TUG3-F1
#
_entry.id   AF-A0A164TUG3-F1
#
_cell.length_a   1.000
_cell.length_b   1.000
_cell.length_c   1.000
_cell.angle_alpha   90.00
_cell.angle_beta   90.00
_cell.angle_gamma   90.00
#
_symmetry.space_group_name_H-M   'P 1'
#
loop_
_entity.id
_entity.type
_entity.pdbx_description
1 polymer ?
#
loop_
_entity_poly.entity_id
_entity_poly.type
_entity_poly.pdbx_seq_one_letter_code
_entity_poly.pdbx_strand_id
1 'polypeptide(L)'
;MDNQSFMNVHAEVISLIFSYLILDASDFSSFAKLLMIWERERPSAQIKFVLEKLDWDRLYRFHNHPMEVTRDQFHGFVGYSVGHNVVQSLFFNSSQKLFLMEDVQLNLGILSSLASTHLPSSFTFLFFKSIYIRSDIDSTAREIFGIVNTVHLRGKVEELMDLLQSMYEHLFEMDYFLPQSDVCPNA
;
A
#
# COMPACT_ATOMS: atom_id res chain seq x y z
N MET A 1 -23.28 14.43 -20.62
CA MET A 1 -22.31 15.36 -19.99
C MET A 1 -21.11 15.41 -20.89
N ASP A 2 -20.76 16.57 -21.42
CA ASP A 2 -19.57 16.72 -22.27
C ASP A 2 -18.30 16.44 -21.46
N ASN A 3 -17.45 15.54 -21.97
CA ASN A 3 -16.17 15.18 -21.36
C ASN A 3 -15.29 16.41 -21.06
N GLN A 4 -15.46 17.52 -21.78
CA GLN A 4 -14.75 18.78 -21.52
C GLN A 4 -15.10 19.44 -20.17
N SER A 5 -16.30 19.22 -19.61
CA SER A 5 -16.69 19.84 -18.34
C SER A 5 -16.01 19.20 -17.13
N PHE A 6 -15.79 17.88 -17.15
CA PHE A 6 -15.04 17.14 -16.13
C PHE A 6 -13.55 17.54 -16.14
N MET A 7 -13.04 17.97 -17.29
CA MET A 7 -11.65 18.40 -17.49
C MET A 7 -11.32 19.77 -16.88
N ASN A 8 -12.27 20.51 -16.31
CA ASN A 8 -12.00 21.76 -15.60
C ASN A 8 -12.29 21.70 -14.09
N VAL A 9 -12.60 20.51 -13.57
CA VAL A 9 -12.89 20.31 -12.14
C VAL A 9 -11.59 20.38 -11.33
N HIS A 10 -11.63 21.13 -10.22
CA HIS A 10 -10.51 21.28 -9.31
C HIS A 10 -10.02 19.93 -8.77
N ALA A 11 -8.70 19.76 -8.61
CA ALA A 11 -8.10 18.49 -8.19
C ALA A 11 -8.68 17.96 -6.86
N GLU A 12 -9.04 18.85 -5.94
CA GLU A 12 -9.69 18.48 -4.66
C GLU A 12 -11.06 17.83 -4.84
N VAL A 13 -11.87 18.34 -5.78
CA VAL A 13 -13.18 17.77 -6.09
C VAL A 13 -13.01 16.40 -6.76
N ILE A 14 -11.98 16.25 -7.59
CA ILE A 14 -11.64 14.96 -8.19
C ILE A 14 -11.21 13.94 -7.14
N SER A 15 -10.36 14.34 -6.18
CA SER A 15 -9.99 13.47 -5.05
C SER A 15 -11.20 13.01 -4.25
N LEU A 16 -12.20 13.88 -4.04
CA LEU A 16 -13.44 13.53 -3.37
C LEU A 16 -14.27 12.52 -4.18
N ILE A 17 -14.42 12.76 -5.49
CA ILE A 17 -15.14 11.85 -6.39
C ILE A 17 -14.46 10.48 -6.41
N PHE A 18 -13.14 10.44 -6.56
CA PHE A 18 -12.38 9.20 -6.57
C PHE A 18 -12.44 8.46 -5.24
N SER A 19 -12.35 9.18 -4.13
CA SER A 19 -12.54 8.59 -2.80
C SER A 19 -13.92 7.95 -2.70
N TYR A 20 -14.99 8.63 -3.14
CA TYR A 20 -16.35 8.07 -3.16
C TYR A 20 -16.47 6.82 -4.04
N LEU A 21 -15.89 6.82 -5.23
CA LEU A 21 -15.89 5.67 -6.13
C LEU A 21 -15.13 4.47 -5.54
N ILE A 22 -14.08 4.74 -4.76
CA ILE A 22 -13.41 3.71 -3.97
C ILE A 22 -14.34 3.25 -2.83
N LEU A 23 -15.14 4.11 -2.19
CA LEU A 23 -16.02 3.69 -1.08
C LEU A 23 -17.13 2.73 -1.49
N ASP A 24 -17.67 2.90 -2.68
CA ASP A 24 -18.71 2.05 -3.23
C ASP A 24 -18.04 0.81 -3.82
N ALA A 25 -17.72 -0.15 -2.94
CA ALA A 25 -16.91 -1.35 -3.16
C ALA A 25 -17.34 -2.29 -4.29
N SER A 26 -18.31 -1.88 -5.09
CA SER A 26 -18.83 -2.62 -6.23
C SER A 26 -18.00 -2.47 -7.51
N ASP A 27 -17.18 -1.42 -7.68
CA ASP A 27 -16.46 -1.24 -8.95
C ASP A 27 -15.15 -0.41 -8.90
N PHE A 28 -14.04 -1.04 -8.48
CA PHE A 28 -12.69 -0.48 -8.65
C PHE A 28 -12.37 -0.15 -10.13
N SER A 29 -12.97 -0.86 -11.08
CA SER A 29 -12.75 -0.64 -12.52
C SER A 29 -13.28 0.73 -12.96
N SER A 30 -14.42 1.18 -12.41
CA SER A 30 -14.96 2.52 -12.68
C SER A 30 -14.03 3.62 -12.21
N PHE A 31 -13.47 3.48 -11.00
CA PHE A 31 -12.42 4.39 -10.52
C PHE A 31 -11.20 4.40 -11.46
N ALA A 32 -10.65 3.23 -11.79
CA ALA A 32 -9.46 3.13 -12.62
C ALA A 32 -9.66 3.75 -14.02
N LYS A 33 -10.82 3.51 -14.65
CA LYS A 33 -11.17 4.12 -15.95
C LYS A 33 -11.27 5.64 -15.88
N LEU A 34 -11.91 6.16 -14.82
CA LEU A 34 -12.05 7.60 -14.65
C LEU A 34 -10.72 8.29 -14.35
N LEU A 35 -9.85 7.66 -13.58
CA LEU A 35 -8.48 8.13 -13.36
C LEU A 35 -7.72 8.24 -14.69
N MET A 36 -7.74 7.18 -15.51
CA MET A 36 -7.10 7.16 -16.82
C MET A 36 -7.64 8.21 -17.80
N ILE A 37 -8.94 8.51 -17.76
CA ILE A 37 -9.52 9.56 -18.61
C ILE A 37 -9.09 10.93 -18.09
N TRP A 38 -9.16 11.13 -16.78
CA TRP A 38 -8.88 12.41 -16.16
C TRP A 38 -7.41 12.81 -16.26
N GLU A 39 -6.48 11.87 -16.14
CA GLU A 39 -5.03 12.13 -16.12
C GLU A 39 -4.45 12.59 -17.47
N ARG A 40 -5.09 12.25 -18.61
CA ARG A 40 -4.53 12.43 -19.96
C ARG A 40 -4.01 13.83 -20.25
N GLU A 41 -4.63 14.85 -19.66
CA GLU A 41 -4.30 16.26 -19.89
C GLU A 41 -3.84 16.96 -18.60
N ARG A 42 -3.35 16.21 -17.60
CA ARG A 42 -2.98 16.74 -16.29
C ARG A 42 -1.49 16.81 -16.07
N PRO A 43 -0.98 17.89 -15.45
CA PRO A 43 0.39 17.91 -14.96
C PRO A 43 0.62 16.81 -13.93
N SER A 44 1.81 16.18 -13.96
CA SER A 44 2.21 15.12 -13.01
C SER A 44 2.04 15.54 -11.54
N ALA A 45 2.26 16.82 -11.21
CA ALA A 45 2.05 17.34 -9.87
C ALA A 45 0.56 17.29 -9.43
N GLN A 46 -0.39 17.53 -10.33
CA GLN A 46 -1.82 17.42 -10.01
C GLN A 46 -2.25 15.96 -9.85
N ILE A 47 -1.71 15.08 -10.70
CA ILE A 47 -1.96 13.63 -10.59
C ILE A 47 -1.47 13.15 -9.23
N LYS A 48 -0.20 13.45 -8.88
CA LYS A 48 0.38 13.10 -7.59
C LYS A 48 -0.47 13.63 -6.42
N PHE A 49 -0.86 14.90 -6.47
CA PHE A 49 -1.74 15.49 -5.44
C PHE A 49 -3.04 14.70 -5.27
N VAL A 50 -3.70 14.31 -6.36
CA VAL A 50 -4.95 13.55 -6.28
C VAL A 50 -4.71 12.17 -5.68
N LEU A 51 -3.66 11.46 -6.10
CA LEU A 51 -3.30 10.14 -5.60
C LEU A 51 -2.94 10.17 -4.10
N GLU A 52 -2.23 11.20 -3.64
CA GLU A 52 -1.88 11.39 -2.22
C GLU A 52 -3.11 11.66 -1.34
N LYS A 53 -4.21 12.15 -1.92
CA LYS A 53 -5.45 12.49 -1.22
C LYS A 53 -6.48 11.37 -1.18
N LEU A 54 -6.21 10.24 -1.82
CA LEU A 54 -7.09 9.07 -1.75
C LEU A 54 -7.08 8.46 -0.35
N ASP A 55 -8.18 7.80 0.01
CA ASP A 55 -8.30 7.02 1.25
C ASP A 55 -7.53 5.69 1.11
N TRP A 56 -6.22 5.76 1.33
CA TRP A 56 -5.31 4.62 1.22
C TRP A 56 -5.59 3.52 2.23
N ASP A 57 -6.08 3.88 3.43
CA ASP A 57 -6.44 2.90 4.45
C ASP A 57 -7.59 2.00 3.95
N ARG A 58 -8.56 2.58 3.22
CA ARG A 58 -9.60 1.78 2.56
C ARG A 58 -9.07 1.02 1.35
N LEU A 59 -8.20 1.61 0.54
CA LEU A 59 -7.58 0.92 -0.59
C LEU A 59 -6.81 -0.34 -0.14
N TYR A 60 -6.13 -0.28 1.01
CA TYR A 60 -5.50 -1.46 1.61
C TYR A 60 -6.51 -2.52 2.05
N ARG A 61 -7.72 -2.12 2.48
CA ARG A 61 -8.79 -3.07 2.79
C ARG A 61 -9.42 -3.69 1.55
N PHE A 62 -9.49 -2.96 0.42
CA PHE A 62 -9.90 -3.53 -0.88
C PHE A 62 -9.03 -4.68 -1.32
N HIS A 63 -7.72 -4.57 -1.05
CA HIS A 63 -6.78 -5.64 -1.31
C HIS A 63 -7.16 -6.96 -0.62
N ASN A 64 -7.77 -6.90 0.56
CA ASN A 64 -8.14 -8.07 1.35
C ASN A 64 -9.43 -8.76 0.86
N HIS A 65 -10.19 -8.16 -0.07
CA HIS A 65 -11.41 -8.75 -0.64
C HIS A 65 -11.53 -8.57 -2.17
N PRO A 66 -10.56 -9.06 -2.97
CA PRO A 66 -10.63 -8.87 -4.41
C PRO A 66 -11.47 -9.97 -5.09
N MET A 67 -12.27 -9.57 -6.08
CA MET A 67 -12.50 -10.44 -7.23
C MET A 67 -11.22 -10.45 -8.09
N GLU A 68 -10.83 -11.57 -8.69
CA GLU A 68 -9.54 -11.70 -9.42
C GLU A 68 -9.27 -10.53 -10.40
N VAL A 69 -10.28 -10.12 -11.18
CA VAL A 69 -10.16 -9.00 -12.15
C VAL A 69 -9.87 -7.65 -11.47
N THR A 70 -10.38 -7.44 -10.25
CA THR A 70 -10.13 -6.21 -9.48
C THR A 70 -8.74 -6.18 -8.85
N ARG A 71 -8.13 -7.35 -8.61
CA ARG A 71 -6.79 -7.47 -8.03
C ARG A 71 -5.70 -6.99 -8.99
N ASP A 72 -5.69 -7.49 -10.22
CA ASP A 72 -4.69 -7.10 -11.22
C ASP A 72 -4.75 -5.60 -11.50
N GLN A 73 -5.97 -5.06 -11.58
CA GLN A 73 -6.21 -3.63 -11.72
C GLN A 73 -5.67 -2.85 -10.51
N PHE A 74 -5.87 -3.36 -9.29
CA PHE A 74 -5.36 -2.75 -8.08
C PHE A 74 -3.83 -2.75 -8.03
N HIS A 75 -3.16 -3.87 -8.32
CA HIS A 75 -1.70 -3.91 -8.39
C HIS A 75 -1.14 -3.03 -9.51
N GLY A 76 -1.82 -2.98 -10.66
CA GLY A 76 -1.49 -2.04 -11.74
C GLY A 76 -1.59 -0.58 -11.27
N PHE A 77 -2.64 -0.23 -10.52
CA PHE A 77 -2.83 1.08 -9.92
C PHE A 77 -1.76 1.41 -8.85
N VAL A 78 -1.37 0.45 -8.02
CA VAL A 78 -0.27 0.60 -7.06
C VAL A 78 1.03 0.87 -7.80
N GLY A 79 1.34 0.10 -8.84
CA GLY A 79 2.54 0.29 -9.67
C GLY A 79 2.54 1.66 -10.36
N TYR A 80 1.40 2.10 -10.89
CA TYR A 80 1.22 3.44 -11.42
C TYR A 80 1.51 4.51 -10.36
N SER A 81 0.95 4.37 -9.16
CA SER A 81 1.14 5.31 -8.06
C SER A 81 2.59 5.36 -7.55
N VAL A 82 3.29 4.23 -7.57
CA VAL A 82 4.74 4.15 -7.31
C VAL A 82 5.51 5.00 -8.33
N GLY A 83 5.15 4.94 -9.62
CA GLY A 83 5.74 5.80 -10.65
C GLY A 83 5.58 7.30 -10.40
N HIS A 84 4.55 7.69 -9.64
CA HIS A 84 4.31 9.08 -9.21
C HIS A 84 4.93 9.43 -7.84
N ASN A 85 5.71 8.53 -7.23
CA ASN A 85 6.30 8.72 -5.90
C ASN A 85 5.26 9.06 -4.83
N VAL A 86 4.13 8.35 -4.83
CA VAL A 86 3.12 8.44 -3.77
C VAL A 86 3.60 7.63 -2.58
N VAL A 87 3.67 8.25 -1.41
CA VAL A 87 4.26 7.68 -0.19
C VAL A 87 3.55 6.38 0.22
N GLN A 88 2.22 6.39 0.17
CA GLN A 88 1.37 5.25 0.53
C GLN A 88 1.56 4.05 -0.41
N SER A 89 1.73 4.28 -1.72
CA SER A 89 1.97 3.18 -2.66
C SER A 89 3.38 2.62 -2.54
N LEU A 90 4.38 3.49 -2.31
CA LEU A 90 5.76 3.06 -2.03
C LEU A 90 5.83 2.21 -0.77
N PHE A 91 5.16 2.64 0.30
CA PHE A 91 5.01 1.88 1.54
C PHE A 91 4.41 0.49 1.29
N PHE A 92 3.26 0.43 0.62
CA PHE A 92 2.56 -0.82 0.35
C PHE A 92 3.41 -1.79 -0.47
N ASN A 93 3.94 -1.31 -1.61
CA ASN A 93 4.75 -2.12 -2.51
C ASN A 93 6.03 -2.64 -1.84
N SER A 94 6.75 -1.78 -1.10
CA SER A 94 7.96 -2.21 -0.38
C SER A 94 7.65 -3.18 0.75
N SER A 95 6.52 -3.04 1.43
CA SER A 95 6.10 -3.98 2.48
C SER A 95 5.80 -5.36 1.91
N GLN A 96 5.07 -5.44 0.79
CA GLN A 96 4.81 -6.72 0.11
C GLN A 96 6.10 -7.41 -0.35
N LYS A 97 7.00 -6.67 -0.99
CA LYS A 97 8.30 -7.21 -1.40
C LYS A 97 9.13 -7.72 -0.22
N LEU A 98 9.09 -7.03 0.92
CA LEU A 98 9.78 -7.48 2.12
C LEU A 98 9.16 -8.74 2.74
N PHE A 99 7.84 -8.94 2.65
CA PHE A 99 7.23 -10.22 3.03
C PHE A 99 7.65 -11.37 2.11
N LEU A 100 7.83 -11.10 0.81
CA LEU A 100 8.30 -12.05 -0.19
C LEU A 100 9.84 -12.23 -0.21
N MET A 101 10.57 -11.56 0.69
CA MET A 101 12.04 -11.55 0.74
C MET A 101 12.71 -11.02 -0.54
N GLU A 102 12.04 -10.14 -1.29
CA GLU A 102 12.52 -9.54 -2.54
C GLU A 102 13.25 -8.21 -2.29
N ASP A 103 14.42 -8.04 -2.92
CA ASP A 103 15.23 -6.81 -2.91
C ASP A 103 15.32 -6.15 -1.52
N VAL A 104 15.60 -6.96 -0.48
CA VAL A 104 15.45 -6.57 0.93
C VAL A 104 16.12 -5.23 1.26
N GLN A 105 17.37 -5.02 0.82
CA GLN A 105 18.09 -3.77 1.10
C GLN A 105 17.46 -2.55 0.42
N LEU A 106 16.99 -2.70 -0.81
CA LEU A 106 16.31 -1.63 -1.54
C LEU A 106 15.01 -1.24 -0.82
N ASN A 107 14.18 -2.22 -0.48
CA ASN A 107 12.87 -1.97 0.12
C ASN A 107 12.99 -1.46 1.56
N LEU A 108 13.96 -1.94 2.34
CA LEU A 108 14.30 -1.33 3.63
C LEU A 108 14.76 0.13 3.46
N GLY A 109 15.58 0.41 2.44
CA GLY A 109 16.02 1.78 2.13
C GLY A 109 14.86 2.71 1.77
N ILE A 110 13.90 2.24 0.98
CA ILE A 110 12.67 2.98 0.65
C ILE A 110 11.88 3.29 1.93
N LEU A 111 11.57 2.27 2.75
CA LEU A 111 10.82 2.49 4.00
C LEU A 111 11.55 3.44 4.95
N SER A 112 12.87 3.31 5.08
CA SER A 112 13.70 4.22 5.88
C SER A 112 13.62 5.67 5.38
N SER A 113 13.59 5.89 4.06
CA SER A 113 13.51 7.23 3.48
C SER A 113 12.15 7.91 3.75
N LEU A 114 11.09 7.12 3.93
CA LEU A 114 9.73 7.57 4.20
C LEU A 114 9.41 7.69 5.70
N ALA A 115 10.24 7.10 6.56
CA ALA A 115 9.98 6.97 8.00
C ALA A 115 9.79 8.31 8.73
N SER A 116 10.36 9.40 8.23
CA SER A 116 10.25 10.72 8.86
C SER A 116 8.90 11.41 8.63
N THR A 117 8.16 11.02 7.60
CA THR A 117 6.90 11.68 7.18
C THR A 117 5.70 10.74 7.19
N HIS A 118 5.93 9.43 7.25
CA HIS A 118 4.88 8.41 7.17
C HIS A 118 5.03 7.38 8.29
N LEU A 119 4.15 7.48 9.29
CA LEU A 119 4.19 6.62 10.49
C LEU A 119 4.15 5.11 10.14
N PRO A 120 3.30 4.62 9.21
CA PRO A 120 3.33 3.21 8.81
C PRO A 120 4.69 2.80 8.25
N SER A 121 5.33 3.62 7.41
CA SER A 121 6.67 3.32 6.90
C SER A 121 7.72 3.25 8.02
N SER A 122 7.64 4.14 9.01
CA SER A 122 8.56 4.13 10.16
C SER A 122 8.44 2.85 10.97
N PHE A 123 7.21 2.48 11.32
CA PHE A 123 6.94 1.27 12.09
C PHE A 123 7.36 0.01 11.32
N THR A 124 6.97 -0.09 10.06
CA THR A 124 7.27 -1.25 9.20
C THR A 124 8.75 -1.36 8.88
N PHE A 125 9.47 -0.25 8.73
CA PHE A 125 10.92 -0.27 8.62
C PHE A 125 11.55 -0.93 9.84
N LEU A 126 11.15 -0.53 11.06
CA LEU A 126 11.69 -1.12 12.29
C LEU A 126 11.32 -2.60 12.44
N PHE A 127 10.08 -2.96 12.09
CA PHE A 127 9.63 -4.35 12.06
C PHE A 127 10.54 -5.21 11.17
N PHE A 128 10.73 -4.85 9.90
CA PHE A 128 11.57 -5.63 8.99
C PHE A 128 13.07 -5.49 9.27
N LYS A 129 13.53 -4.35 9.77
CA LYS A 129 14.92 -4.17 10.26
C LYS A 129 15.23 -5.19 11.36
N SER A 130 14.30 -5.43 12.28
CA SER A 130 14.48 -6.42 13.35
C SER A 130 14.61 -7.86 12.83
N ILE A 131 13.99 -8.17 11.70
CA ILE A 131 14.01 -9.48 11.06
C ILE A 131 15.31 -9.67 10.25
N TYR A 132 15.67 -8.68 9.44
CA TYR A 132 16.72 -8.80 8.43
C TYR A 132 18.10 -8.30 8.88
N ILE A 133 18.19 -7.38 9.85
CA ILE A 133 19.46 -6.77 10.30
C ILE A 133 19.72 -7.16 11.76
N ARG A 134 20.13 -8.42 11.95
CA ARG A 134 20.36 -9.01 13.29
C ARG A 134 21.42 -8.27 14.12
N SER A 135 22.40 -7.66 13.47
CA SER A 135 23.47 -6.92 14.15
C SER A 135 22.98 -5.66 14.86
N ASP A 136 21.77 -5.18 14.56
CA ASP A 136 21.22 -3.93 15.08
C ASP A 136 19.94 -4.13 15.91
N ILE A 137 19.73 -5.35 16.42
CA ILE A 137 18.50 -5.72 17.12
C ILE A 137 18.29 -4.88 18.40
N ASP A 138 19.35 -4.57 19.13
CA ASP A 138 19.29 -3.79 20.37
C ASP A 138 18.97 -2.30 20.12
N SER A 139 19.43 -1.71 19.00
CA SER A 139 19.00 -0.37 18.61
C SER A 139 17.54 -0.40 18.17
N THR A 140 17.20 -1.36 17.31
CA THR A 140 15.85 -1.50 16.75
C THR A 140 14.81 -1.70 17.86
N ALA A 141 15.11 -2.53 18.86
CA ALA A 141 14.24 -2.75 20.01
C ALA A 141 14.03 -1.46 20.82
N ARG A 142 15.08 -0.63 21.00
CA ARG A 142 14.96 0.67 21.68
C ARG A 142 14.09 1.65 20.89
N GLU A 143 14.23 1.68 19.57
CA GLU A 143 13.41 2.51 18.68
C GLU A 143 11.94 2.10 18.71
N ILE A 144 11.65 0.79 18.62
CA ILE A 144 10.29 0.24 18.75
C ILE A 144 9.72 0.57 20.15
N PHE A 145 10.50 0.39 21.20
CA PHE A 145 10.09 0.73 22.56
C PHE A 145 9.74 2.22 22.71
N GLY A 146 10.47 3.11 22.03
CA GLY A 146 10.14 4.53 21.97
C GLY A 146 8.77 4.81 21.35
N ILE A 147 8.42 4.11 20.26
CA ILE A 147 7.11 4.21 19.61
C ILE A 147 6.01 3.71 20.56
N VAL A 148 6.18 2.53 21.14
CA VAL A 148 5.16 1.90 22.01
C VAL A 148 4.89 2.72 23.27
N ASN A 149 5.89 3.42 23.81
CA ASN A 149 5.73 4.25 25.00
C ASN A 149 5.27 5.69 24.72
N THR A 150 5.23 6.11 23.46
CA THR A 150 4.69 7.42 23.10
C THR A 150 3.17 7.34 23.12
N VAL A 151 2.52 8.05 24.05
CA VAL A 151 1.06 7.95 24.32
C VAL A 151 0.18 8.00 23.06
N HIS A 152 0.49 8.91 22.13
CA HIS A 152 -0.29 9.07 20.89
C HIS A 152 0.00 8.00 19.82
N LEU A 153 1.15 7.34 19.89
CA LEU A 153 1.53 6.27 18.96
C LEU A 153 1.16 4.89 19.48
N ARG A 154 1.13 4.71 20.80
CA ARG A 154 0.76 3.46 21.47
C ARG A 154 -0.59 2.92 20.99
N GLY A 155 -1.60 3.79 20.90
CA GLY A 155 -2.93 3.40 20.42
C GLY A 155 -3.00 3.04 18.93
N LYS A 156 -1.97 3.37 18.15
CA LYS A 156 -1.88 3.07 16.72
C LYS A 156 -1.09 1.80 16.42
N VAL A 157 -0.36 1.25 17.40
CA VAL A 157 0.47 0.06 17.18
C VAL A 157 -0.39 -1.13 16.75
N GLU A 158 -1.56 -1.30 17.36
CA GLU A 158 -2.51 -2.36 17.00
C GLU A 158 -2.99 -2.20 15.55
N GLU A 159 -3.43 -1.00 15.16
CA GLU A 159 -3.85 -0.69 13.79
C GLU A 159 -2.74 -0.94 12.75
N LEU A 160 -1.48 -0.63 13.10
CA LEU A 160 -0.33 -0.84 12.23
C LEU A 160 0.04 -2.32 12.10
N MET A 161 -0.10 -3.09 13.19
CA MET A 161 0.09 -4.54 13.17
C MET A 161 -1.00 -5.23 12.36
N ASP A 162 -2.27 -4.84 12.54
CA ASP A 162 -3.40 -5.35 11.75
C ASP A 162 -3.19 -5.10 10.25
N LEU A 163 -2.73 -3.89 9.89
CA LEU A 163 -2.41 -3.54 8.52
C LEU A 163 -1.30 -4.42 7.93
N LEU A 164 -0.23 -4.66 8.68
CA LEU A 164 0.85 -5.54 8.23
C LEU A 164 0.41 -7.00 8.12
N GLN A 165 -0.38 -7.47 9.08
CA GLN A 165 -0.94 -8.81 9.05
C GLN A 165 -1.84 -8.99 7.82
N SER A 166 -2.69 -8.02 7.49
CA SER A 166 -3.58 -8.16 6.33
C SER A 166 -2.79 -8.19 5.01
N MET A 167 -1.71 -7.41 4.91
CA MET A 167 -0.80 -7.46 3.75
C MET A 167 -0.09 -8.82 3.63
N TYR A 168 0.28 -9.43 4.76
CA TYR A 168 0.89 -10.76 4.79
C TYR A 168 -0.11 -11.84 4.40
N GLU A 169 -1.27 -11.91 5.06
CA GLU A 169 -2.30 -12.93 4.83
C GLU A 169 -2.70 -12.99 3.35
N HIS A 170 -2.84 -11.85 2.68
CA HIS A 170 -3.19 -11.82 1.26
C HIS A 170 -2.12 -12.48 0.35
N LEU A 171 -0.85 -12.43 0.71
CA LEU A 171 0.22 -13.08 -0.06
C LEU A 171 0.12 -14.61 0.03
N PHE A 172 -0.35 -15.14 1.18
CA PHE A 172 -0.32 -16.57 1.50
C PHE A 172 -1.70 -17.26 1.50
N GLU A 173 -2.82 -16.53 1.48
CA GLU A 173 -4.14 -17.09 1.15
C GLU A 173 -4.16 -17.69 -0.27
N MET A 174 -3.25 -17.25 -1.15
CA MET A 174 -3.02 -17.86 -2.46
C MET A 174 -2.40 -19.26 -2.39
N ASP A 175 -1.66 -19.61 -1.34
CA ASP A 175 -1.06 -20.95 -1.19
C ASP A 175 -2.07 -22.01 -0.77
N TYR A 176 -3.25 -21.61 -0.27
CA TYR A 176 -4.36 -22.53 -0.01
C TYR A 176 -5.14 -22.93 -1.28
N PHE A 177 -4.96 -22.20 -2.39
CA PHE A 177 -5.59 -22.50 -3.69
C PHE A 177 -4.64 -23.14 -4.70
N LEU A 178 -3.34 -23.21 -4.41
CA LEU A 178 -2.43 -24.04 -5.18
C LEU A 178 -2.66 -25.51 -4.78
N PRO A 179 -2.78 -26.44 -5.75
CA PRO A 179 -2.93 -27.85 -5.41
C PRO A 179 -1.73 -28.21 -4.54
N GLN A 180 -2.01 -28.75 -3.35
CA GLN A 180 -0.99 -29.33 -2.48
C GLN A 180 -0.05 -30.14 -3.37
N SER A 181 1.17 -29.65 -3.52
CA SER A 181 2.17 -30.25 -4.38
C SER A 181 2.17 -31.74 -4.10
N ASP A 182 1.95 -32.53 -5.16
CA ASP A 182 1.95 -33.97 -5.12
C ASP A 182 3.03 -34.45 -4.15
N VAL A 183 2.57 -35.21 -3.16
CA VAL A 183 3.41 -36.10 -2.36
C VAL A 183 4.43 -36.71 -3.32
N CYS A 184 5.71 -36.36 -3.16
CA CYS A 184 6.78 -37.00 -3.91
C CYS A 184 6.66 -38.50 -3.65
N PRO A 185 6.25 -39.34 -4.62
CA PRO A 185 6.15 -40.74 -4.35
C PRO A 185 7.58 -41.27 -4.31
N ASN A 186 7.94 -41.79 -3.14
CA ASN A 186 9.16 -42.54 -2.79
C ASN A 186 10.27 -41.72 -2.09
N ALA A 187 10.09 -41.56 -0.77
CA ALA A 187 11.18 -41.73 0.20
C ALA A 187 10.94 -43.05 0.95
#